data_AF-A0A382QZA2-F1
#
_entry.id   AF-A0A382QZA2-F1
#
_cell.length_a   1.000
_cell.length_b   1.000
_cell.length_c   1.000
_cell.angle_alpha   90.00
_cell.angle_beta   90.00
_cell.angle_gamma   90.00
#
_symmetry.space_group_name_H-M   'P 1'
#
loop_
_entity.id
_entity.type
_entity.pdbx_description
1 polymer ?
#
loop_
_entity_poly.entity_id
_entity_poly.type
_entity_poly.pdbx_seq_one_letter_code
_entity_poly.pdbx_strand_id
1 'polypeptide(L)'
;MDVLTEADVVVVGAGAAGLAAAVEAARQAPKARTLLVSAGPPGHSGCSPMVQGMNAAVSVADSPHAHFEDIVRRGCFLNDQRLAWTVAHEAPGVVAELGEVLGCEFARQADGSYDQLAFGMQTHPRKLHKGYGTGREILDGLLRAARERGVSMLTPARG
;
A
#
# COMPACT_ATOMS: atom_id res chain seq x y z
N MET A 1 19.41 10.68 24.05
CA MET A 1 18.73 10.20 22.84
C MET A 1 18.98 11.25 21.78
N ASP A 2 19.79 10.94 20.77
CA ASP A 2 19.94 11.82 19.61
C ASP A 2 18.62 11.80 18.85
N VAL A 3 17.84 12.87 19.00
CA VAL A 3 16.74 13.13 18.08
C VAL A 3 17.42 13.44 16.75
N LEU A 4 17.18 12.64 15.72
CA LEU A 4 17.56 13.00 14.35
C LEU A 4 16.89 14.33 14.01
N THR A 5 17.64 15.42 14.08
CA THR A 5 17.18 16.78 13.77
C THR A 5 17.40 17.14 12.30
N GLU A 6 18.05 16.26 11.53
CA GLU A 6 18.35 16.48 10.13
C GLU A 6 17.98 15.25 9.29
N ALA A 7 17.28 15.51 8.18
CA ALA A 7 16.92 14.52 7.18
C ALA A 7 16.86 15.22 5.81
N ASP A 8 17.15 14.46 4.74
CA ASP A 8 17.03 14.95 3.37
C ASP A 8 15.60 14.76 2.86
N VAL A 9 14.91 13.71 3.35
CA VAL A 9 13.51 13.43 3.06
C VAL A 9 12.77 13.19 4.37
N VAL A 10 11.69 13.93 4.59
CA VAL A 10 10.80 13.74 5.75
C VAL A 10 9.43 13.27 5.25
N VAL A 11 8.99 12.11 5.73
CA VAL A 11 7.65 11.57 5.47
C VAL A 11 6.83 11.65 6.76
N VAL A 12 5.66 12.28 6.69
CA VAL A 12 4.77 12.45 7.84
C VAL A 12 3.59 11.48 7.75
N GLY A 13 3.50 10.57 8.72
CA GLY A 13 2.49 9.55 8.86
C GLY A 13 3.02 8.14 8.60
N ALA A 14 2.87 7.21 9.54
CA ALA A 14 3.35 5.83 9.42
C ALA A 14 2.23 4.81 9.12
N GLY A 15 1.24 5.21 8.32
CA GLY A 15 0.30 4.31 7.66
C GLY A 15 0.88 3.71 6.38
N ALA A 16 0.07 2.94 5.64
CA ALA A 16 0.55 2.23 4.44
C ALA A 16 1.17 3.17 3.40
N ALA A 17 0.53 4.31 3.12
CA ALA A 17 1.02 5.28 2.14
C ALA A 17 2.37 5.90 2.55
N GLY A 18 2.52 6.30 3.82
CA GLY A 18 3.75 6.93 4.28
C GLY A 18 4.91 5.93 4.40
N LEU A 19 4.63 4.69 4.81
CA LEU A 19 5.64 3.63 4.77
C LEU A 19 6.06 3.33 3.32
N ALA A 20 5.12 3.22 2.38
CA ALA A 20 5.43 3.03 0.96
C ALA A 20 6.27 4.18 0.40
N ALA A 21 5.92 5.43 0.71
CA ALA A 21 6.69 6.60 0.29
C ALA A 21 8.11 6.60 0.88
N ALA A 22 8.28 6.23 2.16
CA ALA A 22 9.59 6.17 2.79
C ALA A 22 10.46 5.04 2.24
N VAL A 23 9.88 3.86 1.96
CA VAL A 23 10.56 2.74 1.29
C VAL A 23 11.02 3.16 -0.10
N GLU A 24 10.15 3.81 -0.87
CA GLU A 24 10.46 4.27 -2.22
C GLU A 24 11.53 5.35 -2.23
N ALA A 25 11.45 6.33 -1.32
CA ALA A 25 12.47 7.37 -1.18
C ALA A 25 13.86 6.78 -0.87
N ALA A 26 13.93 5.84 0.08
CA ALA A 26 15.18 5.16 0.43
C ALA A 26 15.69 4.24 -0.71
N ARG A 27 14.79 3.69 -1.53
CA ARG A 27 15.15 2.90 -2.71
C ARG A 27 15.76 3.76 -3.82
N GLN A 28 15.15 4.91 -4.10
CA GLN A 28 15.57 5.81 -5.19
C GLN A 28 16.82 6.63 -4.82
N ALA A 29 16.98 6.97 -3.53
CA ALA A 29 18.12 7.72 -3.03
C ALA A 29 18.75 7.03 -1.81
N PRO A 30 19.51 5.92 -1.98
CA PRO A 30 20.05 5.14 -0.85
C PRO A 30 21.03 5.90 0.06
N LYS A 31 21.56 7.04 -0.40
CA LYS A 31 22.46 7.92 0.38
C LYS A 31 21.71 9.01 1.14
N ALA A 32 20.44 9.26 0.83
CA ALA A 32 19.63 10.29 1.47
C ALA A 32 19.11 9.79 2.82
N ARG A 33 19.19 10.62 3.85
CA ARG A 33 18.62 10.37 5.17
C ARG A 33 17.10 10.52 5.08
N THR A 34 16.38 9.40 5.10
CA THR A 34 14.92 9.38 5.11
C THR A 34 14.41 9.23 6.54
N LEU A 35 13.57 10.17 6.99
CA LEU A 35 12.94 10.18 8.31
C LEU A 35 11.41 10.05 8.17
N LEU A 36 10.85 9.00 8.78
CA LEU A 36 9.41 8.78 8.92
C LEU A 36 8.96 9.26 10.31
N VAL A 37 8.09 10.27 10.35
CA VAL A 37 7.55 10.83 11.60
C VAL A 37 6.09 10.43 11.74
N SER A 38 5.69 9.95 12.91
CA SER A 38 4.29 9.56 13.17
C SER A 38 3.85 9.88 14.59
N ALA A 39 2.61 10.34 14.76
CA ALA A 39 2.01 10.63 16.07
C ALA A 39 1.68 9.37 16.90
N GLY A 40 1.86 8.18 16.33
CA GLY A 40 1.72 6.89 16.99
C GLY A 40 2.71 5.88 16.42
N PRO A 41 2.79 4.66 17.01
CA PRO A 41 3.76 3.65 16.60
C PRO A 41 3.61 3.26 15.12
N PRO A 42 4.71 3.19 14.34
CA PRO A 42 4.69 2.73 12.96
C PRO A 42 4.05 1.35 12.80
N GLY A 43 3.23 1.17 11.75
CA GLY A 43 2.50 -0.08 11.50
C GLY A 43 1.31 -0.35 12.44
N HIS A 44 1.05 0.54 13.42
CA HIS A 44 -0.06 0.41 14.37
C HIS A 44 -0.93 1.68 14.44
N SER A 45 -0.69 2.64 13.54
CA SER A 45 -1.36 3.94 13.54
C SER A 45 -2.33 4.06 12.37
N GLY A 46 -3.42 4.82 12.57
CA GLY A 46 -4.46 5.04 11.58
C GLY A 46 -5.31 3.79 11.31
N CYS A 47 -6.06 3.80 10.21
CA CYS A 47 -6.99 2.70 9.86
C CYS A 47 -6.34 1.61 9.00
N SER A 48 -5.09 1.80 8.53
CA SER A 48 -4.40 0.83 7.66
C SER A 48 -4.35 -0.60 8.22
N PRO A 49 -4.11 -0.84 9.52
CA PRO A 49 -4.13 -2.20 10.07
C PRO A 49 -5.49 -2.90 9.97
N MET A 50 -6.58 -2.14 9.88
CA MET A 50 -7.96 -2.64 9.83
C MET A 50 -8.47 -2.90 8.40
N VAL A 51 -7.66 -2.61 7.38
CA VAL A 51 -8.04 -2.80 5.98
C VAL A 51 -8.10 -4.29 5.65
N GLN A 52 -9.20 -4.72 5.04
CA GLN A 52 -9.45 -6.14 4.77
C GLN A 52 -9.13 -6.55 3.32
N GLY A 53 -8.68 -5.62 2.48
CA GLY A 53 -8.31 -5.94 1.10
C GLY A 53 -7.86 -4.73 0.29
N MET A 54 -7.36 -5.02 -0.90
CA MET A 54 -7.00 -4.02 -1.91
C MET A 54 -7.53 -4.45 -3.28
N ASN A 55 -7.85 -3.49 -4.15
CA ASN A 55 -8.40 -3.79 -5.47
C ASN A 55 -7.28 -3.77 -6.52
N ALA A 56 -7.16 -4.83 -7.31
CA ALA A 56 -6.30 -4.85 -8.48
C ALA A 56 -6.82 -5.86 -9.51
N ALA A 57 -6.86 -5.44 -10.78
CA ALA A 57 -7.29 -6.30 -11.88
C ALA A 57 -6.15 -7.25 -12.30
N VAL A 58 -5.98 -8.36 -11.58
CA VAL A 58 -4.95 -9.38 -11.83
C VAL A 58 -5.51 -10.67 -12.45
N SER A 59 -6.83 -10.83 -12.44
CA SER A 59 -7.50 -11.96 -13.11
C SER A 59 -7.55 -11.74 -14.63
N VAL A 60 -7.43 -12.84 -15.38
CA VAL A 60 -7.60 -12.84 -16.85
C VAL A 60 -9.00 -12.46 -17.31
N ALA A 61 -9.99 -12.53 -16.42
CA ALA A 61 -11.38 -12.17 -16.68
C ALA A 61 -11.68 -10.69 -16.37
N ASP A 62 -10.70 -9.93 -15.87
CA ASP A 62 -10.81 -8.51 -15.53
C ASP A 62 -9.73 -7.71 -16.28
N SER A 63 -9.80 -6.38 -16.25
CA SER A 63 -8.76 -5.54 -16.83
C SER A 63 -8.58 -4.24 -16.05
N PRO A 64 -7.37 -3.64 -16.08
CA PRO A 64 -7.17 -2.29 -15.52
C PRO A 64 -8.11 -1.23 -16.10
N HIS A 65 -8.48 -1.38 -17.38
CA HIS A 65 -9.43 -0.48 -18.02
C HIS A 65 -10.84 -0.61 -17.41
N ALA A 66 -11.34 -1.84 -17.20
CA ALA A 66 -12.62 -2.07 -16.53
C ALA A 66 -12.61 -1.55 -15.08
N HIS A 67 -11.50 -1.72 -14.37
CA HIS A 67 -11.33 -1.15 -13.03
C HIS A 67 -11.37 0.38 -13.05
N PHE A 68 -10.72 1.03 -14.02
CA PHE A 68 -10.79 2.48 -14.22
C PHE A 68 -12.23 2.95 -14.49
N GLU A 69 -12.96 2.27 -15.39
CA GLU A 69 -14.35 2.60 -15.68
C GLU A 69 -15.24 2.50 -14.44
N ASP A 70 -15.04 1.47 -13.60
CA ASP A 70 -15.74 1.34 -12.33
C ASP A 70 -15.45 2.51 -11.40
N ILE A 71 -14.18 2.92 -11.25
CA ILE A 71 -13.81 4.08 -10.41
C ILE A 71 -14.54 5.33 -10.88
N VAL A 72 -14.47 5.64 -12.19
CA VAL A 72 -15.03 6.88 -12.75
C VAL A 72 -16.57 6.88 -12.68
N ARG A 73 -17.21 5.79 -13.09
CA ARG A 73 -18.68 5.69 -13.10
C ARG A 73 -19.24 5.71 -11.67
N ARG A 74 -18.60 5.01 -10.73
CA ARG A 74 -19.07 4.96 -9.33
C ARG A 74 -18.72 6.21 -8.53
N GLY A 75 -17.68 6.93 -8.92
CA GLY A 75 -17.39 8.27 -8.40
C GLY A 75 -18.20 9.38 -9.06
N CYS A 76 -19.26 9.04 -9.81
CA CYS A 76 -20.15 9.99 -10.48
C CYS A 76 -19.41 10.96 -11.41
N PHE A 77 -18.31 10.52 -12.03
CA PHE A 77 -17.44 11.33 -12.90
C PHE A 77 -16.78 12.55 -12.21
N LEU A 78 -16.78 12.59 -10.87
CA LEU A 78 -16.15 13.66 -10.09
C LEU A 78 -14.65 13.41 -9.83
N ASN A 79 -14.15 12.21 -10.13
CA ASN A 79 -12.74 11.87 -9.97
C ASN A 79 -11.87 12.67 -10.95
N ASP A 80 -10.63 12.97 -10.53
CA ASP A 80 -9.57 13.22 -11.50
C ASP A 80 -9.32 11.92 -12.28
N GLN A 81 -9.69 11.93 -13.56
CA GLN A 81 -9.62 10.73 -14.39
C GLN A 81 -8.18 10.30 -14.69
N ARG A 82 -7.20 11.22 -14.68
CA ARG A 82 -5.80 10.84 -14.84
C ARG A 82 -5.33 10.05 -13.62
N LEU A 83 -5.67 10.52 -12.42
CA LEU A 83 -5.34 9.79 -11.19
C LEU A 83 -6.08 8.45 -11.09
N ALA A 84 -7.37 8.41 -11.47
CA ALA A 84 -8.12 7.16 -11.52
C ALA A 84 -7.50 6.16 -12.50
N TRP A 85 -7.04 6.63 -13.66
CA TRP A 85 -6.34 5.82 -14.64
C TRP A 85 -5.05 5.23 -14.06
N THR A 86 -4.21 6.08 -13.45
CA THR A 86 -2.97 5.66 -12.80
C THR A 86 -3.23 4.60 -11.73
N VAL A 87 -4.16 4.85 -10.81
CA VAL A 87 -4.49 3.89 -9.74
C VAL A 87 -4.93 2.54 -10.31
N ALA A 88 -5.79 2.53 -11.34
CA ALA A 88 -6.29 1.30 -11.92
C ALA A 88 -5.20 0.50 -12.65
N HIS A 89 -4.30 1.19 -13.38
CA HIS A 89 -3.26 0.58 -14.21
C HIS A 89 -2.00 0.18 -13.44
N GLU A 90 -1.66 0.89 -12.37
CA GLU A 90 -0.50 0.55 -11.54
C GLU A 90 -0.81 -0.53 -10.50
N ALA A 91 -2.08 -0.68 -10.09
CA ALA A 91 -2.47 -1.61 -9.03
C ALA A 91 -1.99 -3.07 -9.25
N PRO A 92 -2.05 -3.67 -10.46
CA PRO A 92 -1.52 -5.02 -10.68
C PRO A 92 -0.01 -5.11 -10.42
N GLY A 93 0.76 -4.10 -10.85
CA GLY A 93 2.20 -4.02 -10.59
C GLY A 93 2.51 -3.88 -9.10
N VAL A 94 1.72 -3.08 -8.38
CA VAL A 94 1.84 -2.96 -6.92
C VAL A 94 1.55 -4.29 -6.23
N VAL A 95 0.54 -5.07 -6.67
CA VAL A 95 0.28 -6.40 -6.09
C VAL A 95 1.48 -7.34 -6.31
N ALA A 96 2.10 -7.32 -7.48
CA ALA A 96 3.29 -8.10 -7.76
C ALA A 96 4.45 -7.67 -6.85
N GLU A 97 4.70 -6.37 -6.69
CA GLU A 97 5.74 -5.86 -5.79
C GLU A 97 5.48 -6.27 -4.33
N LEU A 98 4.26 -6.08 -3.84
CA LEU A 98 3.89 -6.48 -2.47
C LEU A 98 4.12 -7.97 -2.24
N GLY A 99 3.74 -8.82 -3.19
CA GLY A 99 3.90 -10.27 -3.07
C GLY A 99 5.34 -10.75 -3.24
N GLU A 100 5.99 -10.37 -4.33
CA GLU A 100 7.27 -10.92 -4.77
C GLU A 100 8.47 -10.23 -4.11
N VAL A 101 8.37 -8.92 -3.85
CA VAL A 101 9.49 -8.13 -3.30
C VAL A 101 9.34 -7.93 -1.80
N LEU A 102 8.12 -7.63 -1.32
CA LEU A 102 7.89 -7.37 0.11
C LEU A 102 7.45 -8.62 0.90
N GLY A 103 7.20 -9.73 0.21
CA GLY A 103 6.80 -11.00 0.82
C GLY A 103 5.43 -10.95 1.49
N CYS A 104 4.51 -10.15 0.98
CA CYS A 104 3.12 -10.12 1.45
C CYS A 104 2.36 -11.31 0.86
N GLU A 105 1.70 -12.08 1.71
CA GLU A 105 0.91 -13.22 1.26
C GLU A 105 -0.55 -12.79 1.02
N PHE A 106 -1.07 -13.15 -0.15
CA PHE A 106 -2.49 -13.03 -0.47
C PHE A 106 -3.08 -14.43 -0.64
N ALA A 107 -4.36 -14.57 -0.31
CA ALA A 107 -5.10 -15.80 -0.50
C ALA A 107 -5.04 -16.25 -1.97
N ARG A 108 -4.89 -17.57 -2.15
CA ARG A 108 -4.76 -18.21 -3.45
C ARG A 108 -5.84 -19.26 -3.62
N GLN A 109 -6.28 -19.43 -4.86
CA GLN A 109 -7.09 -20.55 -5.31
C GLN A 109 -6.23 -21.83 -5.37
N ALA A 110 -6.88 -22.99 -5.51
CA ALA A 110 -6.18 -24.28 -5.58
C ALA A 110 -5.22 -24.40 -6.77
N ASP A 111 -5.46 -23.64 -7.85
CA ASP A 111 -4.61 -23.56 -9.04
C ASP A 111 -3.45 -22.55 -8.91
N GLY A 112 -3.32 -21.89 -7.75
CA GLY A 112 -2.29 -20.88 -7.48
C GLY A 112 -2.63 -19.46 -7.95
N SER A 113 -3.76 -19.25 -8.64
CA SER A 113 -4.23 -17.90 -8.95
C SER A 113 -4.66 -17.13 -7.70
N TYR A 114 -4.76 -15.80 -7.78
CA TYR A 114 -5.22 -14.99 -6.65
C TYR A 114 -6.70 -15.27 -6.35
N ASP A 115 -7.01 -15.50 -5.07
CA ASP A 115 -8.40 -15.50 -4.62
C ASP A 115 -8.90 -14.05 -4.53
N GLN A 116 -9.83 -13.69 -5.41
CA GLN A 116 -10.39 -12.34 -5.51
C GLN A 116 -11.88 -12.35 -5.18
N LEU A 117 -12.27 -11.45 -4.28
CA LEU A 117 -13.65 -11.32 -3.83
C LEU A 117 -14.38 -10.22 -4.60
N ALA A 118 -15.68 -10.42 -4.84
CA ALA A 118 -16.57 -9.34 -5.23
C ALA A 118 -16.74 -8.38 -4.04
N PHE A 119 -16.61 -7.07 -4.28
CA PHE A 119 -16.75 -6.08 -3.22
C PHE A 119 -17.25 -4.74 -3.78
N GLY A 120 -18.21 -4.13 -3.08
CA GLY A 120 -18.80 -2.87 -3.51
C GLY A 120 -19.54 -2.99 -4.85
N MET A 121 -19.44 -1.95 -5.68
CA MET A 121 -20.15 -1.86 -6.96
C MET A 121 -19.25 -2.14 -8.17
N GLN A 122 -18.30 -3.05 -8.00
CA GLN A 122 -17.37 -3.50 -9.02
C GLN A 122 -18.05 -4.41 -10.06
N THR A 123 -17.67 -4.28 -11.32
CA THR A 123 -18.13 -5.15 -12.42
C THR A 123 -17.48 -6.53 -12.42
N HIS A 124 -16.26 -6.64 -11.89
CA HIS A 124 -15.53 -7.90 -11.73
C HIS A 124 -15.03 -8.07 -10.28
N PRO A 125 -14.96 -9.31 -9.76
CA PRO A 125 -14.26 -9.59 -8.51
C PRO A 125 -12.78 -9.21 -8.63
N ARG A 126 -12.33 -8.24 -7.83
CA ARG A 126 -10.91 -7.80 -7.86
C ARG A 126 -10.31 -7.43 -6.52
N LYS A 127 -11.03 -7.68 -5.42
CA LYS A 127 -10.51 -7.44 -4.06
C LYS A 127 -9.61 -8.60 -3.65
N LEU A 128 -8.31 -8.36 -3.59
CA LEU A 128 -7.34 -9.25 -2.94
C LEU A 128 -7.47 -9.22 -1.42
N HIS A 129 -7.14 -10.32 -0.75
CA HIS A 129 -7.19 -10.42 0.70
C HIS A 129 -6.23 -11.47 1.29
N LYS A 130 -5.94 -11.35 2.58
CA LYS A 130 -5.37 -12.39 3.46
C LYS A 130 -6.35 -12.61 4.63
N GLY A 131 -7.53 -13.16 4.31
CA GLY A 131 -8.67 -13.15 5.24
C GLY A 131 -9.02 -11.72 5.69
N TYR A 132 -9.09 -11.50 7.02
CA TYR A 132 -9.32 -10.18 7.62
C TYR A 132 -8.04 -9.38 7.88
N GLY A 133 -6.85 -9.95 7.63
CA GLY A 133 -5.55 -9.42 8.02
C GLY A 133 -4.78 -8.64 6.94
N THR A 134 -5.39 -8.37 5.78
CA THR A 134 -4.68 -7.84 4.60
C THR A 134 -3.91 -6.54 4.88
N GLY A 135 -4.51 -5.60 5.61
CA GLY A 135 -3.88 -4.34 5.94
C GLY A 135 -2.68 -4.52 6.87
N ARG A 136 -2.79 -5.45 7.83
CA ARG A 136 -1.67 -5.80 8.70
C ARG A 136 -0.53 -6.44 7.93
N GLU A 137 -0.84 -7.36 7.03
CA GLU A 137 0.14 -8.03 6.17
C GLU A 137 0.97 -7.02 5.37
N ILE A 138 0.30 -6.10 4.68
CA ILE A 138 0.95 -5.08 3.85
C ILE A 138 1.81 -4.16 4.72
N LEU A 139 1.30 -3.73 5.88
CA LEU A 139 2.06 -2.89 6.80
C LEU A 139 3.30 -3.60 7.34
N ASP A 140 3.20 -4.88 7.70
CA ASP A 140 4.34 -5.65 8.20
C ASP A 140 5.40 -5.82 7.10
N GLY A 141 5.00 -6.06 5.85
CA GLY A 141 5.90 -6.08 4.69
C GLY A 141 6.61 -4.75 4.46
N LEU A 142 5.86 -3.65 4.41
CA LEU A 142 6.42 -2.31 4.24
C LEU A 142 7.34 -1.91 5.41
N LEU A 143 6.98 -2.27 6.65
CA LEU A 143 7.78 -1.97 7.83
C LEU A 143 9.11 -2.73 7.84
N ARG A 144 9.11 -4.01 7.44
CA ARG A 144 10.36 -4.76 7.21
C ARG A 144 11.22 -4.07 6.16
N ALA A 145 10.64 -3.75 5.01
CA ALA A 145 11.33 -3.13 3.89
C ALA A 145 11.95 -1.77 4.25
N ALA A 146 11.24 -0.96 5.04
CA ALA A 146 11.71 0.32 5.52
C ALA A 146 12.92 0.17 6.47
N ARG A 147 12.86 -0.81 7.38
CA ARG A 147 13.98 -1.11 8.31
C ARG A 147 15.21 -1.60 7.58
N GLU A 148 15.05 -2.52 6.63
CA GLU A 148 16.14 -3.05 5.79
C GLU A 148 16.85 -1.94 4.99
N ARG A 149 16.12 -0.89 4.63
CA ARG A 149 16.63 0.27 3.88
C ARG A 149 17.13 1.41 4.79
N GLY A 150 17.17 1.22 6.10
CA GLY A 150 17.69 2.22 7.04
C GLY A 150 16.79 3.46 7.21
N VAL A 151 15.49 3.37 6.93
CA VAL A 151 14.54 4.45 7.20
C VAL A 151 14.48 4.70 8.70
N SER A 152 14.83 5.92 9.12
CA SER A 152 14.73 6.33 10.51
C SER A 152 13.27 6.61 10.88
N MET A 153 12.83 6.19 12.06
CA MET A 153 11.44 6.33 12.49
C MET A 153 11.35 7.07 13.82
N LEU A 154 10.57 8.15 13.85
CA LEU A 154 10.34 8.96 15.03
C LEU A 154 8.85 8.96 15.41
N THR A 155 8.57 8.54 16.64
CA THR A 155 7.27 8.74 17.28
C THR A 155 7.47 9.72 18.45
N PRO A 156 7.12 11.00 18.29
CA PRO A 156 7.27 11.98 19.37
C PRO A 156 6.45 11.53 20.59
N ALA A 157 7.03 11.63 21.79
CA ALA A 157 6.26 11.48 23.01
C ALA A 157 5.17 12.56 23.04
N ARG A 158 3.92 12.15 23.31
CA ARG A 158 2.87 13.11 23.63
C ARG A 158 3.17 13.63 25.04
N GLY A 159 3.48 14.91 25.15
CA GLY A 159 3.62 15.60 26.44
C GLY A 159 2.32 15.68 27.20
#